data_AF-A0A7Y5ABH8-F1
#
_entry.id   AF-A0A7Y5ABH8-F1
#
_cell.length_a   1.000
_cell.length_b   1.000
_cell.length_c   1.000
_cell.angle_alpha   90.00
_cell.angle_beta   90.00
_cell.angle_gamma   90.00
#
_symmetry.space_group_name_H-M   'P 1'
#
loop_
_entity.id
_entity.type
_entity.pdbx_description
1 polymer ?
#
loop_
_entity_poly.entity_id
_entity_poly.type
_entity_poly.pdbx_seq_one_letter_code
_entity_poly.pdbx_strand_id
1 'polypeptide(L)'
;MGGAESMTNKHFQLTEVSVLAPGSLRLTFADGQQFSVALDEVIGKHPTLAPLTDPKIFATAAIGEWKDTVIWAGDDNLELAADNLRARAVEQAGECSHELIWNWMAKHELTLDRAAQELGLSRRMLAYYRSGEKPVPKTVALAMKGWEAHRLADAEAGGVSRHTSGKYASRSVGTGHAPKKRA
;
A
#
# COMPACT_ATOMS: atom_id res chain seq x y z
N MET A 1 29.90 19.85 7.68
CA MET A 1 29.52 18.60 8.35
C MET A 1 28.27 18.88 9.17
N GLY A 2 27.11 19.00 8.52
CA GLY A 2 25.83 19.12 9.22
C GLY A 2 25.38 17.71 9.59
N GLY A 3 25.53 17.35 10.85
CA GLY A 3 24.99 16.08 11.36
C GLY A 3 23.49 16.07 11.07
N ALA A 4 23.06 15.11 10.26
CA ALA A 4 21.65 14.80 10.16
C ALA A 4 21.22 14.35 11.56
N GLU A 5 20.45 15.19 12.27
CA GLU A 5 19.68 14.74 13.41
C GLU A 5 18.90 13.52 12.94
N SER A 6 19.23 12.35 13.47
CA SER A 6 18.50 11.12 13.20
C SER A 6 17.04 11.39 13.54
N MET A 7 16.19 11.60 12.54
CA MET A 7 14.75 11.71 12.72
C MET A 7 14.32 10.42 13.42
N THR A 8 14.13 10.52 14.73
CA THR A 8 13.81 9.37 15.55
C THR A 8 12.38 9.01 15.20
N ASN A 9 12.19 7.99 14.35
CA ASN A 9 10.86 7.46 13.98
C ASN A 9 10.24 6.76 15.20
N LYS A 10 9.88 7.54 16.22
CA LYS A 10 9.37 7.03 17.51
C LYS A 10 8.15 6.13 17.33
N HIS A 11 7.35 6.40 16.30
CA HIS A 11 6.17 5.61 15.92
C HIS A 11 6.50 4.21 15.38
N PHE A 12 7.79 3.88 15.15
CA PHE A 12 8.27 2.55 14.80
C PHE A 12 9.33 2.01 15.79
N GLN A 13 9.64 2.74 16.86
CA GLN A 13 10.51 2.23 17.92
C GLN A 13 9.69 1.52 18.99
N LEU A 14 10.00 0.27 19.25
CA LEU A 14 9.42 -0.53 20.30
C LEU A 14 10.00 -0.15 21.67
N THR A 15 9.13 -0.16 22.66
CA THR A 15 9.47 0.04 24.08
C THR A 15 9.09 -1.16 24.93
N GLU A 16 8.10 -1.93 24.48
CA GLU A 16 7.65 -3.16 25.12
C GLU A 16 7.09 -4.13 24.08
N VAL A 17 7.32 -5.43 24.29
CA VAL A 17 6.65 -6.53 23.60
C VAL A 17 6.18 -7.53 24.65
N SER A 18 4.93 -7.99 24.51
CA SER A 18 4.39 -9.05 25.35
C SER A 18 3.62 -10.06 24.51
N VAL A 19 3.79 -11.34 24.83
CA VAL A 19 3.06 -12.44 24.20
C VAL A 19 1.69 -12.55 24.85
N LEU A 20 0.62 -12.35 24.07
CA LEU A 20 -0.76 -12.43 24.56
C LEU A 20 -1.30 -13.87 24.51
N ALA A 21 -0.98 -14.57 23.43
CA ALA A 21 -1.37 -15.94 23.13
C ALA A 21 -0.37 -16.49 22.09
N PRO A 22 -0.35 -17.82 21.83
CA PRO A 22 0.39 -18.35 20.68
C PRO A 22 0.03 -17.58 19.40
N GLY A 23 1.05 -17.13 18.66
CA GLY A 23 0.86 -16.36 17.44
C GLY A 23 0.39 -14.91 17.62
N SER A 24 0.22 -14.40 18.85
CA SER A 24 -0.28 -13.03 19.10
C SER A 24 0.60 -12.21 20.04
N LEU A 25 0.90 -10.98 19.64
CA LEU A 25 1.70 -10.02 20.42
C LEU A 25 0.89 -8.78 20.81
N ARG A 26 1.30 -8.15 21.91
CA ARG A 26 1.04 -6.74 22.22
C ARG A 26 2.37 -5.98 22.11
N LEU A 27 2.32 -4.86 21.40
CA LEU A 27 3.44 -4.00 21.09
C LEU A 27 3.17 -2.61 21.67
N THR A 28 4.15 -2.02 22.37
CA THR A 28 4.12 -0.63 22.82
C THR A 28 5.22 0.15 22.11
N PHE A 29 4.85 1.25 21.45
CA PHE A 29 5.77 2.10 20.69
C PHE A 29 6.20 3.35 21.46
N ALA A 30 7.32 3.95 21.08
CA ALA A 30 7.88 5.13 21.72
C ALA A 30 7.05 6.42 21.49
N ASP A 31 6.08 6.39 20.58
CA ASP A 31 5.04 7.42 20.44
C ASP A 31 3.88 7.26 21.45
N GLY A 32 3.95 6.24 22.31
CA GLY A 32 2.97 5.92 23.34
C GLY A 32 1.81 5.06 22.86
N GLN A 33 1.76 4.66 21.58
CA GLN A 33 0.69 3.83 21.07
C GLN A 33 0.90 2.35 21.39
N GLN A 34 -0.20 1.64 21.60
CA GLN A 34 -0.21 0.20 21.81
C GLN A 34 -1.05 -0.50 20.75
N PHE A 35 -0.54 -1.63 20.27
CA PHE A 35 -1.17 -2.42 19.24
C PHE A 35 -1.19 -3.90 19.63
N SER A 36 -2.23 -4.61 19.22
CA SER A 36 -2.27 -6.07 19.28
C SER A 36 -2.25 -6.62 17.86
N VAL A 37 -1.43 -7.64 17.62
CA VAL A 37 -1.24 -8.21 16.28
C VAL A 37 -1.23 -9.73 16.34
N ALA A 38 -2.01 -10.35 15.46
CA ALA A 38 -1.99 -11.77 15.20
C ALA A 38 -1.05 -12.07 14.02
N LEU A 39 -0.20 -13.09 14.16
CA LEU A 39 0.87 -13.44 13.24
C LEU A 39 0.64 -14.75 12.51
N ASP A 40 -0.45 -15.47 12.78
CA ASP A 40 -0.75 -16.79 12.19
C ASP A 40 -0.67 -16.78 10.67
N GLU A 41 -1.23 -15.75 10.03
CA GLU A 41 -1.20 -15.60 8.58
C GLU A 41 0.21 -15.29 8.04
N VAL A 42 1.02 -14.51 8.77
CA VAL A 42 2.40 -14.20 8.37
C VAL A 42 3.25 -15.45 8.45
N ILE A 43 3.16 -16.16 9.59
CA ILE A 43 3.86 -17.42 9.83
C ILE A 43 3.49 -18.45 8.76
N GLY A 44 2.20 -18.55 8.41
CA GLY A 44 1.74 -19.46 7.35
C GLY A 44 2.21 -19.11 5.93
N LYS A 45 2.50 -17.82 5.65
CA LYS A 45 2.96 -17.36 4.33
C LYS A 45 4.46 -17.47 4.12
N HIS A 46 5.25 -17.48 5.20
CA HIS A 46 6.71 -17.41 5.13
C HIS A 46 7.35 -18.64 5.78
N PRO A 47 7.90 -19.58 4.99
CA PRO A 47 8.51 -20.81 5.51
C PRO A 47 9.64 -20.59 6.52
N THR A 48 10.35 -19.47 6.42
CA THR A 48 11.41 -19.08 7.37
C THR A 48 10.87 -18.88 8.78
N LEU A 49 9.60 -18.48 8.92
CA LEU A 49 8.94 -18.23 10.21
C LEU A 49 8.22 -19.47 10.76
N ALA A 50 8.26 -20.61 10.07
CA ALA A 50 7.63 -21.85 10.52
C ALA A 50 7.99 -22.26 11.98
N PRO A 51 9.22 -22.03 12.49
CA PRO A 51 9.55 -22.30 13.90
C PRO A 51 8.67 -21.53 14.90
N LEU A 52 8.10 -20.38 14.52
CA LEU A 52 7.21 -19.58 15.37
C LEU A 52 5.85 -20.23 15.61
N THR A 53 5.54 -21.34 14.93
CA THR A 53 4.36 -22.17 15.24
C THR A 53 4.50 -22.92 16.57
N ASP A 54 5.72 -23.15 17.06
CA ASP A 54 5.96 -23.70 18.39
C ASP A 54 5.71 -22.59 19.44
N PRO A 55 4.72 -22.73 20.35
CA PRO A 55 4.45 -21.75 21.38
C PRO A 55 5.66 -21.46 22.29
N LYS A 56 6.58 -22.42 22.46
CA LYS A 56 7.79 -22.23 23.27
C LYS A 56 8.78 -21.29 22.59
N ILE A 57 8.95 -21.43 21.27
CA ILE A 57 9.77 -20.50 20.48
C ILE A 57 9.08 -19.15 20.46
N PHE A 58 7.77 -19.11 20.18
CA PHE A 58 7.01 -17.85 20.14
C PHE A 58 7.07 -17.06 21.46
N ALA A 59 7.08 -17.75 22.60
CA ALA A 59 7.19 -17.16 23.93
C ALA A 59 8.53 -16.41 24.17
N THR A 60 9.54 -16.63 23.32
CA THR A 60 10.85 -15.96 23.42
C THR A 60 10.89 -14.58 22.76
N ALA A 61 9.74 -14.06 22.30
CA ALA A 61 9.63 -12.75 21.67
C ALA A 61 10.34 -11.67 22.50
N ALA A 62 11.29 -10.99 21.90
CA ALA A 62 12.06 -9.92 22.51
C ALA A 62 12.23 -8.75 21.53
N ILE A 63 12.55 -7.56 22.05
CA ILE A 63 12.87 -6.41 21.23
C ILE A 63 14.31 -6.56 20.74
N GLY A 64 14.54 -6.37 19.44
CA GLY A 64 15.87 -6.36 18.84
C GLY A 64 16.75 -5.20 19.32
N GLU A 65 18.04 -5.28 19.04
CA GLU A 65 19.06 -4.31 19.52
C GLU A 65 18.70 -2.85 19.23
N TRP A 66 18.20 -2.59 18.02
CA TRP A 66 17.88 -1.24 17.54
C TRP A 66 16.45 -0.79 17.83
N LYS A 67 15.69 -1.61 18.57
CA LYS A 67 14.28 -1.38 18.94
C LYS A 67 13.31 -1.24 17.77
N ASP A 68 13.70 -1.67 16.58
CA ASP A 68 12.92 -1.60 15.35
C ASP A 68 12.50 -3.00 14.86
N THR A 69 12.81 -4.06 15.61
CA THR A 69 12.39 -5.43 15.32
C THR A 69 11.89 -6.14 16.57
N VAL A 70 11.02 -7.13 16.37
CA VAL A 70 10.78 -8.22 17.33
C VAL A 70 11.57 -9.42 16.84
N ILE A 71 12.39 -9.99 17.72
CA ILE A 71 13.23 -11.16 17.46
C ILE A 71 12.77 -12.33 18.32
N TRP A 72 12.98 -13.56 17.85
CA TRP A 72 12.70 -14.79 18.58
C TRP A 72 13.94 -15.66 18.66
N ALA A 73 14.09 -16.38 19.77
CA ALA A 73 15.17 -17.33 20.05
C ALA A 73 16.61 -16.78 19.87
N GLY A 74 16.78 -15.46 19.76
CA GLY A 74 18.06 -14.85 19.40
C GLY A 74 18.54 -15.21 17.99
N ASP A 75 17.63 -15.58 17.08
CA ASP A 75 17.91 -15.91 15.69
C ASP A 75 17.49 -14.75 14.78
N ASP A 76 18.45 -14.17 14.07
CA ASP A 76 18.22 -13.07 13.12
C ASP A 76 17.34 -13.51 11.92
N ASN A 77 17.17 -14.82 11.67
CA ASN A 77 16.22 -15.32 10.67
C ASN A 77 14.78 -15.35 11.19
N LEU A 78 14.59 -15.22 12.50
CA LEU A 78 13.30 -15.17 13.17
C LEU A 78 13.09 -13.77 13.74
N GLU A 79 13.03 -12.78 12.85
CA GLU A 79 12.71 -11.40 13.20
C GLU A 79 11.61 -10.80 12.32
N LEU A 80 10.88 -9.84 12.87
CA LEU A 80 9.87 -9.05 12.16
C LEU A 80 10.06 -7.57 12.47
N ALA A 81 10.12 -6.76 11.41
CA ALA A 81 10.25 -5.31 11.53
C ALA A 81 9.02 -4.67 12.19
N ALA A 82 9.27 -3.71 13.07
CA ALA A 82 8.26 -3.07 13.91
C ALA A 82 7.28 -2.21 13.12
N ASP A 83 7.72 -1.63 12.00
CA ASP A 83 6.86 -0.91 11.05
C ASP A 83 5.84 -1.83 10.38
N ASN A 84 6.27 -2.99 9.88
CA ASN A 84 5.41 -4.03 9.31
C ASN A 84 4.42 -4.57 10.35
N LEU A 85 4.90 -4.83 11.57
CA LEU A 85 4.04 -5.27 12.68
C LEU A 85 2.97 -4.23 13.02
N ARG A 86 3.33 -2.95 13.06
CA ARG A 86 2.38 -1.85 13.31
C ARG A 86 1.38 -1.72 12.17
N ALA A 87 1.82 -1.74 10.91
CA ALA A 87 0.94 -1.68 9.74
C ALA A 87 -0.10 -2.80 9.79
N ARG A 88 0.35 -4.02 10.07
CA ARG A 88 -0.51 -5.18 10.18
C ARG A 88 -1.53 -5.08 11.31
N ALA A 89 -1.11 -4.59 12.48
CA ALA A 89 -2.02 -4.37 13.60
C ALA A 89 -3.12 -3.35 13.26
N VAL A 90 -2.75 -2.25 12.58
CA VAL A 90 -3.68 -1.22 12.12
C VAL A 90 -4.69 -1.81 11.13
N GLU A 91 -4.23 -2.64 10.18
CA GLU A 91 -5.09 -3.30 9.20
C GLU A 91 -6.03 -4.32 9.84
N GLN A 92 -5.56 -5.11 10.81
CA GLN A 92 -6.38 -6.06 11.56
C GLN A 92 -7.47 -5.35 12.38
N ALA A 93 -7.23 -4.12 12.81
CA ALA A 93 -8.22 -3.27 13.45
C ALA A 93 -9.22 -2.63 12.45
N GLY A 94 -9.09 -2.88 11.14
CA GLY A 94 -9.94 -2.30 10.09
C GLY A 94 -9.61 -0.84 9.76
N GLU A 95 -8.43 -0.37 10.17
CA GLU A 95 -7.94 0.99 9.91
C GLU A 95 -6.94 1.00 8.74
N CYS A 96 -6.56 2.20 8.29
CA CYS A 96 -5.67 2.37 7.14
C CYS A 96 -4.21 2.49 7.58
N SER A 97 -3.38 1.52 7.21
CA SER A 97 -1.94 1.54 7.47
C SER A 97 -1.21 2.57 6.60
N HIS A 98 0.02 2.91 7.00
CA HIS A 98 0.90 3.77 6.22
C HIS A 98 1.33 3.12 4.90
N GLU A 99 1.44 1.79 4.88
CA GLU A 99 1.75 0.99 3.68
C GLU A 99 0.70 1.15 2.58
N LEU A 100 -0.57 1.40 2.94
CA LEU A 100 -1.65 1.63 1.97
C LEU A 100 -1.28 2.69 0.93
N ILE A 101 -0.69 3.81 1.37
CA ILE A 101 -0.30 4.91 0.48
C ILE A 101 0.89 4.51 -0.36
N TRP A 102 1.89 3.85 0.25
CA TRP A 102 3.06 3.36 -0.48
C TRP A 102 2.65 2.41 -1.61
N ASN A 103 1.80 1.43 -1.30
CA ASN A 103 1.32 0.42 -2.24
C ASN A 103 0.45 1.02 -3.33
N TRP A 104 -0.43 1.97 -3.00
CA TRP A 104 -1.22 2.69 -3.99
C TRP A 104 -0.34 3.51 -4.93
N MET A 105 0.64 4.25 -4.41
CA MET A 105 1.58 5.01 -5.25
C MET A 105 2.39 4.09 -6.16
N ALA A 106 2.92 2.97 -5.64
CA ALA A 106 3.70 2.01 -6.40
C ALA A 106 2.86 1.36 -7.52
N LYS A 107 1.62 0.94 -7.20
CA LYS A 107 0.68 0.32 -8.16
C LYS A 107 0.37 1.24 -9.35
N HIS A 108 0.35 2.55 -9.14
CA HIS A 108 -0.02 3.54 -10.16
C HIS A 108 1.16 4.39 -10.64
N GLU A 109 2.39 4.03 -10.27
CA GLU A 109 3.63 4.71 -10.65
C GLU A 109 3.63 6.21 -10.30
N LEU A 110 3.00 6.58 -9.19
CA LEU A 110 2.84 7.97 -8.77
C LEU A 110 4.05 8.44 -7.93
N THR A 111 4.60 9.59 -8.29
CA THR A 111 5.51 10.33 -7.41
C THR A 111 4.74 10.92 -6.23
N LEU A 112 5.44 11.28 -5.14
CA LEU A 112 4.80 11.91 -3.98
C LEU A 112 4.08 13.22 -4.36
N ASP A 113 4.67 14.00 -5.25
CA ASP A 113 4.10 15.28 -5.71
C ASP A 113 2.83 15.04 -6.51
N ARG A 114 2.85 14.07 -7.42
CA ARG A 114 1.70 13.72 -8.25
C ARG A 114 0.57 13.15 -7.39
N ALA A 115 0.89 12.22 -6.50
CA ALA A 115 -0.08 11.64 -5.55
C ALA A 115 -0.74 12.72 -4.68
N ALA A 116 0.03 13.68 -4.18
CA ALA A 116 -0.49 14.78 -3.38
C ALA A 116 -1.46 15.66 -4.19
N GLN A 117 -1.10 15.97 -5.45
CA GLN A 117 -1.96 16.71 -6.37
C GLN A 117 -3.28 15.99 -6.63
N GLU A 118 -3.25 14.69 -6.95
CA GLU A 118 -4.44 13.90 -7.26
C GLU A 118 -5.39 13.75 -6.07
N LEU A 119 -4.85 13.67 -4.85
CA LEU A 119 -5.65 13.57 -3.63
C LEU A 119 -6.06 14.94 -3.06
N GLY A 120 -5.62 16.05 -3.67
CA GLY A 120 -5.88 17.40 -3.15
C GLY A 120 -5.24 17.65 -1.77
N LEU A 121 -4.10 17.02 -1.50
CA LEU A 121 -3.36 17.14 -0.24
C LEU A 121 -2.07 17.94 -0.45
N SER A 122 -1.54 18.53 0.62
CA SER A 122 -0.17 19.03 0.57
C SER A 122 0.82 17.86 0.52
N ARG A 123 1.92 18.03 -0.22
CA ARG A 123 3.01 17.05 -0.30
C ARG A 123 3.49 16.61 1.09
N ARG A 124 3.61 17.57 2.01
CA ARG A 124 4.03 17.35 3.41
C ARG A 124 3.03 16.48 4.16
N MET A 125 1.73 16.71 3.99
CA MET A 125 0.69 15.92 4.64
C MET A 125 0.70 14.48 4.13
N LEU A 126 0.84 14.28 2.82
CA LEU A 126 0.95 12.95 2.25
C LEU A 126 2.22 12.22 2.72
N ALA A 127 3.34 12.94 2.86
CA ALA A 127 4.58 12.38 3.41
C ALA A 127 4.40 11.84 4.84
N TYR A 128 3.69 12.58 5.70
CA TYR A 128 3.39 12.16 7.07
C TYR A 128 2.53 10.91 7.16
N TYR A 129 1.55 10.78 6.26
CA TYR A 129 0.74 9.56 6.21
C TYR A 129 1.56 8.37 5.69
N ARG A 130 2.35 8.58 4.64
CA ARG A 130 3.22 7.54 4.05
C ARG A 130 4.31 7.07 5.01
N SER A 131 4.87 7.95 5.83
CA SER A 131 5.90 7.58 6.82
C SER A 131 5.34 6.92 8.08
N GLY A 132 4.01 6.92 8.27
CA GLY A 132 3.36 6.43 9.48
C GLY A 132 3.46 7.37 10.69
N GLU A 133 4.04 8.57 10.52
CA GLU A 133 4.12 9.60 11.56
C GLU A 133 2.72 10.10 11.95
N LYS A 134 1.79 10.14 10.98
CA LYS A 134 0.38 10.44 11.22
C LYS A 134 -0.50 9.29 10.71
N PRO A 135 -1.59 8.96 11.42
CA PRO A 135 -2.53 7.96 10.96
C PRO A 135 -3.17 8.39 9.64
N VAL A 136 -3.40 7.44 8.73
CA VAL A 136 -4.07 7.70 7.45
C VAL A 136 -5.57 7.87 7.67
N PRO A 137 -6.17 9.05 7.37
CA PRO A 137 -7.60 9.23 7.54
C PRO A 137 -8.40 8.38 6.56
N LYS A 138 -9.56 7.87 7.00
CA LYS A 138 -10.51 7.14 6.13
C LYS A 138 -10.91 7.93 4.89
N THR A 139 -11.01 9.25 5.00
CA THR A 139 -11.29 10.14 3.86
C THR A 139 -10.21 10.07 2.78
N VAL A 140 -8.94 9.97 3.17
CA VAL A 140 -7.82 9.81 2.22
C VAL A 140 -7.86 8.44 1.54
N ALA A 141 -8.14 7.38 2.31
CA ALA A 141 -8.31 6.04 1.74
C ALA A 141 -9.49 5.96 0.75
N LEU A 142 -10.62 6.60 1.08
CA LEU A 142 -11.76 6.72 0.17
C LEU A 142 -11.42 7.55 -1.08
N ALA A 143 -10.65 8.64 -0.94
CA ALA A 143 -10.20 9.42 -2.07
C ALA A 143 -9.31 8.61 -3.03
N MET A 144 -8.39 7.79 -2.50
CA MET A 144 -7.57 6.88 -3.33
C MET A 144 -8.45 5.89 -4.11
N LYS A 145 -9.46 5.29 -3.47
CA LYS A 145 -10.41 4.38 -4.14
C LYS A 145 -11.26 5.09 -5.20
N GLY A 146 -11.75 6.30 -4.90
CA GLY A 146 -12.52 7.11 -5.84
C GLY A 146 -11.69 7.50 -7.06
N TRP A 147 -10.43 7.88 -6.84
CA TRP A 147 -9.48 8.17 -7.91
C TRP A 147 -9.24 6.97 -8.83
N GLU A 148 -9.06 5.77 -8.26
CA GLU A 148 -8.94 4.53 -9.05
C GLU A 148 -10.19 4.25 -9.89
N ALA A 149 -11.39 4.43 -9.30
CA ALA A 149 -12.65 4.21 -9.97
C ALA A 149 -12.85 5.17 -11.16
N HIS A 150 -12.48 6.45 -11.02
CA HIS A 150 -12.53 7.41 -12.12
C HIS A 150 -11.65 7.01 -13.29
N ARG A 151 -10.42 6.53 -13.03
CA ARG A 151 -9.51 6.10 -14.10
C ARG A 151 -9.99 4.85 -14.83
N LEU A 152 -10.61 3.91 -14.13
CA LEU A 152 -11.21 2.74 -14.76
C LEU A 152 -12.36 3.16 -15.67
N ALA A 153 -13.24 4.05 -15.20
CA ALA A 153 -14.34 4.58 -16.00
C ALA A 153 -13.83 5.34 -17.25
N ASP A 154 -12.78 6.16 -17.11
CA ASP A 154 -12.17 6.89 -18.22
C ASP A 154 -11.54 5.94 -19.25
N ALA A 155 -10.90 4.86 -18.80
CA ALA A 155 -10.31 3.85 -19.68
C ALA A 155 -11.38 3.08 -20.46
N GLU A 156 -12.50 2.73 -19.83
CA GLU A 156 -13.65 2.09 -20.47
C GLU A 156 -14.30 3.02 -21.51
N ALA A 157 -14.52 4.30 -21.16
CA ALA A 157 -15.06 5.30 -22.07
C ALA A 157 -14.15 5.57 -23.28
N GLY A 158 -12.82 5.62 -23.06
CA GLY A 158 -11.82 5.79 -24.11
C GLY A 158 -11.65 4.57 -25.03
N GLY A 159 -11.93 3.36 -24.53
CA GLY A 159 -11.92 2.12 -25.30
C GLY A 159 -13.08 2.00 -26.29
N VAL A 160 -14.28 2.47 -25.91
CA VAL A 160 -15.47 2.44 -26.77
C VAL A 160 -15.31 3.32 -28.02
N SER A 161 -14.62 4.47 -27.89
CA SER A 161 -14.43 5.41 -29.02
C SER A 161 -13.49 4.90 -30.12
N ARG A 162 -12.57 3.95 -29.83
CA ARG A 162 -11.64 3.41 -30.84
C ARG A 162 -12.25 2.36 -31.78
N HIS A 163 -13.40 1.77 -31.43
CA HIS A 163 -13.95 0.63 -32.19
C HIS A 163 -15.01 1.02 -33.24
N THR A 164 -15.48 2.27 -33.26
CA THR A 164 -16.58 2.71 -34.14
C THR A 164 -16.14 3.37 -35.46
N SER A 165 -14.85 3.61 -35.68
CA SER A 165 -14.36 4.44 -36.80
C SER A 165 -13.96 3.68 -38.07
N GLY A 166 -14.17 2.36 -38.13
CA GLY A 166 -13.63 1.50 -39.20
C GLY A 166 -14.68 0.75 -40.04
N LYS A 167 -15.77 1.36 -40.51
CA LYS A 167 -16.71 0.66 -41.42
C LYS A 167 -17.31 1.43 -42.61
N TYR A 168 -16.85 2.65 -42.93
CA TYR A 168 -17.33 3.35 -44.13
C TYR A 168 -16.22 4.02 -44.93
N ALA A 169 -15.49 3.23 -45.73
CA ALA A 169 -14.68 3.77 -46.82
C ALA A 169 -14.44 2.71 -47.92
N SER A 170 -15.49 2.40 -48.69
CA SER A 170 -15.35 2.01 -50.11
C SER A 170 -16.72 1.86 -50.77
N ARG A 171 -17.15 2.91 -51.48
CA ARG A 171 -18.07 2.74 -52.62
C ARG A 171 -17.50 3.49 -53.81
N SER A 172 -17.00 2.68 -54.73
CA SER A 172 -16.60 2.94 -56.10
C SER A 172 -17.52 3.93 -56.83
N VAL A 173 -16.92 4.98 -57.40
CA VAL A 173 -17.56 5.81 -58.43
C VAL A 173 -17.43 5.08 -59.76
N GLY A 174 -18.53 4.47 -60.20
CA GLY A 174 -18.68 3.87 -61.51
C GLY A 174 -18.91 4.92 -62.60
N THR A 175 -18.19 4.75 -63.70
CA THR A 175 -18.33 5.45 -64.97
C THR A 175 -19.72 5.20 -65.60
N GLY A 176 -20.35 6.26 -66.10
CA GLY A 176 -21.63 6.16 -66.80
C GLY A 176 -21.89 7.39 -67.68
N HIS A 177 -21.33 7.38 -68.89
CA HIS A 177 -21.67 8.32 -69.95
C HIS A 177 -22.85 7.74 -70.76
N ALA A 178 -23.98 8.46 -70.77
CA ALA A 178 -25.19 8.11 -71.51
C ALA A 178 -25.37 9.02 -72.75
N PRO A 179 -26.05 8.55 -73.80
CA PRO A 179 -25.90 9.07 -75.17
C PRO A 179 -26.91 10.18 -75.49
N LYS A 180 -26.59 11.01 -76.49
CA LYS A 180 -27.60 11.81 -77.21
C LYS A 180 -27.44 11.65 -78.72
N LYS A 181 -28.49 11.10 -79.34
CA LYS A 181 -28.76 11.10 -80.79
C LYS A 181 -29.53 12.35 -81.19
N ARG A 182 -29.47 12.61 -82.51
CA ARG A 182 -30.31 13.44 -83.41
C ARG A 182 -29.70 14.81 -83.71
N ALA A 183 -29.65 15.30 -84.95
CA ALA A 183 -30.37 14.92 -86.18
C ALA A 183 -29.42 14.88 -87.38
#